data_AF-A0A1G3TSD2-F1
#
_entry.id   AF-A0A1G3TSD2-F1
#
_cell.length_a   1.000
_cell.length_b   1.000
_cell.length_c   1.000
_cell.angle_alpha   90.00
_cell.angle_beta   90.00
_cell.angle_gamma   90.00
#
_symmetry.space_group_name_H-M   'P 1'
#
loop_
_entity.id
_entity.type
_entity.pdbx_description
1 polymer ?
#
loop_
_entity_poly.entity_id
_entity_poly.type
_entity_poly.pdbx_seq_one_letter_code
_entity_poly.pdbx_strand_id
1 'polypeptide(L)'
;MNYEEFPSIFPYDQYLRNYDRHIDNHLIIKTDKKQQFYYSIDSDKIFGGFPITDILVEKEVFDCFGNPAYKPLYDSINDKIFKIILIYSNKIEALKERELNMLDEYLSDFYGINLDVRNNIKEFLNFRKTNFSEQCISNQSCYENIHRPILIGG
;
A
#
# COMPACT_ATOMS: atom_id res chain seq x y z
N MET A 1 -13.42 -6.71 17.87
CA MET A 1 -12.42 -7.11 16.87
C MET A 1 -12.04 -5.84 16.13
N ASN A 2 -10.82 -5.34 16.26
CA ASN A 2 -10.40 -4.12 15.56
C ASN A 2 -9.98 -4.42 14.11
N TYR A 3 -10.65 -5.39 13.49
CA TYR A 3 -10.43 -5.80 12.10
C TYR A 3 -10.66 -4.66 11.11
N GLU A 4 -11.32 -3.59 11.54
CA GLU A 4 -11.46 -2.36 10.78
C GLU A 4 -10.12 -1.63 10.55
N GLU A 5 -9.09 -1.91 11.36
CA GLU A 5 -7.73 -1.38 11.17
C GLU A 5 -6.89 -2.24 10.22
N PHE A 6 -7.23 -3.53 10.03
CA PHE A 6 -6.51 -4.42 9.12
C PHE A 6 -6.41 -3.84 7.69
N PRO A 7 -7.46 -3.27 7.09
CA PRO A 7 -7.40 -2.69 5.75
C PRO A 7 -6.61 -1.40 5.65
N SER A 8 -6.19 -0.79 6.77
CA SER A 8 -5.30 0.38 6.71
C SER A 8 -3.95 0.05 6.07
N ILE A 9 -3.53 -1.22 6.13
CA ILE A 9 -2.28 -1.69 5.53
C ILE A 9 -2.35 -1.73 4.01
N PHE A 10 -3.54 -2.00 3.46
CA PHE A 10 -3.69 -2.25 2.03
C PHE A 10 -3.30 -1.04 1.17
N PRO A 11 -3.70 0.19 1.52
CA PRO A 11 -3.15 1.40 0.92
C PRO A 11 -1.62 1.45 0.88
N TYR A 12 -0.95 1.11 1.99
CA TYR A 12 0.50 1.14 2.08
C TYR A 12 1.15 0.03 1.25
N ASP A 13 0.61 -1.18 1.27
CA ASP A 13 1.11 -2.31 0.50
C ASP A 13 0.95 -2.10 -1.01
N GLN A 14 -0.18 -1.53 -1.43
CA GLN A 14 -0.38 -1.14 -2.82
C GLN A 14 0.53 0.04 -3.18
N TYR A 15 0.68 1.05 -2.33
CA TYR A 15 1.59 2.17 -2.56
C TYR A 15 3.04 1.72 -2.75
N LEU A 16 3.53 0.86 -1.85
CA LEU A 16 4.89 0.31 -1.88
C LEU A 16 5.05 -0.85 -2.85
N ARG A 17 3.95 -1.33 -3.45
CA ARG A 17 3.91 -2.53 -4.29
C ARG A 17 4.57 -3.73 -3.61
N ASN A 18 4.02 -4.13 -2.47
CA ASN A 18 4.41 -5.38 -1.80
C ASN A 18 3.95 -6.58 -2.65
N TYR A 19 4.80 -7.57 -2.90
CA TYR A 19 4.40 -8.77 -3.64
C TYR A 19 4.07 -9.98 -2.77
N ASP A 20 4.25 -9.88 -1.47
CA ASP A 20 4.15 -11.02 -0.57
C ASP A 20 3.22 -10.77 0.60
N ARG A 21 2.19 -9.96 0.39
CA ARG A 21 1.21 -9.69 1.42
C ARG A 21 0.17 -10.82 1.48
N HIS A 22 0.55 -11.94 2.07
CA HIS A 22 -0.34 -13.02 2.44
C HIS A 22 -0.69 -12.98 3.94
N ILE A 23 -1.71 -13.73 4.35
CA ILE A 23 -2.29 -13.68 5.71
C ILE A 23 -1.27 -13.93 6.83
N ASP A 24 -0.25 -14.75 6.58
CA ASP A 24 0.79 -15.05 7.56
C ASP A 24 1.79 -13.89 7.78
N ASN A 25 1.85 -12.91 6.88
CA ASN A 25 2.71 -11.72 7.00
C ASN A 25 2.01 -10.59 7.79
N HIS A 26 1.18 -10.99 8.75
CA HIS A 26 0.47 -10.09 9.65
C HIS A 26 0.49 -10.65 11.07
N LEU A 27 0.66 -9.77 12.06
CA LEU A 27 0.49 -10.12 13.46
C LEU A 27 -0.76 -9.46 14.02
N ILE A 28 -1.58 -10.28 14.70
CA ILE A 28 -2.67 -9.81 15.54
C ILE A 28 -2.24 -9.97 17.00
N ILE A 29 -1.82 -8.88 17.64
CA ILE A 29 -1.44 -8.90 19.05
C ILE A 29 -2.68 -8.64 19.89
N LYS A 30 -3.00 -9.55 20.81
CA LYS A 30 -4.10 -9.41 21.76
C LYS A 30 -3.54 -9.22 23.16
N THR A 31 -3.54 -7.98 23.65
CA THR A 31 -3.12 -7.66 25.02
C THR A 31 -4.21 -8.06 26.02
N ASP A 32 -5.48 -7.79 25.68
CA ASP A 32 -6.64 -8.04 26.53
C ASP A 32 -7.82 -8.53 25.67
N LYS A 33 -8.88 -9.12 26.24
CA LYS A 33 -10.08 -9.54 25.47
C LYS A 33 -10.74 -8.41 24.65
N LYS A 34 -10.39 -7.15 24.91
CA LYS A 34 -10.97 -5.95 24.28
C LYS A 34 -10.03 -5.21 23.31
N GLN A 35 -8.71 -5.38 23.41
CA GLN A 35 -7.73 -4.69 22.56
C GLN A 35 -6.97 -5.69 21.69
N GLN A 36 -7.05 -5.46 20.38
CA GLN A 36 -6.32 -6.20 19.36
C GLN A 36 -5.62 -5.18 18.48
N PHE A 37 -4.31 -5.35 18.31
CA PHE A 37 -3.48 -4.55 17.43
C PHE A 37 -3.13 -5.35 16.19
N TYR A 38 -3.17 -4.68 15.05
CA TYR A 38 -2.75 -5.26 13.77
C TYR A 38 -1.41 -4.66 13.37
N TYR A 39 -0.41 -5.51 13.18
CA TYR A 39 0.90 -5.11 12.70
C TYR A 39 1.20 -5.79 11.37
N SER A 40 1.66 -4.98 10.42
CA SER A 40 2.40 -5.47 9.27
C SER A 40 3.73 -6.03 9.75
N ILE A 41 4.06 -7.24 9.34
CA ILE A 41 5.41 -7.77 9.44
C ILE A 41 5.84 -8.23 8.05
N ASP A 42 7.13 -8.53 7.90
CA ASP A 42 7.68 -9.12 6.68
C ASP A 42 7.35 -8.30 5.41
N SER A 43 7.98 -7.13 5.33
CA SER A 43 7.85 -6.19 4.21
C SER A 43 9.12 -6.17 3.36
N ASP A 44 9.80 -7.31 3.27
CA ASP A 44 11.06 -7.48 2.52
C ASP A 44 10.83 -7.51 0.99
N LYS A 45 9.63 -7.90 0.53
CA LYS A 45 9.23 -7.93 -0.89
C LYS A 45 8.40 -6.71 -1.33
N ILE A 46 8.72 -5.52 -0.82
CA ILE A 46 8.24 -4.25 -1.37
C ILE A 46 9.02 -3.85 -2.63
N PHE A 47 8.54 -2.83 -3.33
CA PHE A 47 9.15 -2.28 -4.56
C PHE A 47 9.17 -3.20 -5.77
N GLY A 48 8.33 -4.22 -5.76
CA GLY A 48 7.71 -4.87 -6.89
C GLY A 48 8.48 -5.51 -8.04
N GLY A 49 9.61 -4.97 -8.44
CA GLY A 49 10.55 -5.58 -9.36
C GLY A 49 11.74 -6.02 -8.55
N PHE A 50 11.96 -7.33 -8.44
CA PHE A 50 13.34 -7.78 -8.35
C PHE A 50 13.83 -7.97 -9.79
N PRO A 51 14.84 -7.21 -10.24
CA PRO A 51 15.70 -6.31 -9.47
C PRO A 51 15.09 -4.91 -9.25
N ILE A 52 15.41 -4.29 -8.10
CA ILE A 52 14.95 -2.94 -7.69
C ILE A 52 15.32 -1.83 -8.70
N THR A 53 16.30 -2.11 -9.58
CA THR A 53 16.68 -1.23 -10.68
C THR A 53 15.52 -0.95 -11.63
N ASP A 54 14.58 -1.88 -11.73
CA ASP A 54 13.46 -1.81 -12.66
C ASP A 54 12.19 -1.29 -11.98
N ILE A 55 12.27 -0.74 -10.76
CA ILE A 55 11.11 -0.25 -10.00
C ILE A 55 10.20 0.71 -10.79
N LEU A 56 10.72 1.40 -11.80
CA LEU A 56 9.93 2.30 -12.64
C LEU A 56 8.90 1.59 -13.52
N VAL A 57 9.07 0.32 -13.91
CA VAL A 57 7.99 -0.41 -14.61
C VAL A 57 6.79 -0.68 -13.71
N GLU A 58 6.99 -0.73 -12.40
CA GLU A 58 5.92 -0.95 -11.42
C GLU A 58 5.15 0.34 -11.09
N LYS A 59 5.64 1.52 -11.50
CA LYS A 59 5.08 2.81 -11.02
C LYS A 59 3.62 3.01 -11.43
N GLU A 60 3.23 2.54 -12.61
CA GLU A 60 1.87 2.63 -13.16
C GLU A 60 1.01 1.39 -12.88
N VAL A 61 1.58 0.37 -12.22
CA VAL A 61 0.89 -0.89 -11.96
C VAL A 61 -0.02 -0.72 -10.74
N PHE A 62 -1.28 -0.41 -11.01
CA PHE A 62 -2.39 -0.37 -10.04
C PHE A 62 -3.43 -1.46 -10.34
N ASP A 63 -3.08 -2.45 -11.15
CA ASP A 63 -4.02 -3.45 -11.62
C ASP A 63 -4.65 -4.25 -10.47
N CYS A 64 -5.95 -4.48 -10.61
CA CYS A 64 -6.68 -5.34 -9.69
C CYS A 64 -6.23 -6.78 -9.85
N PHE A 65 -5.97 -7.45 -8.72
CA PHE A 65 -5.60 -8.87 -8.70
C PHE A 65 -4.32 -9.22 -9.49
N GLY A 66 -3.49 -8.24 -9.86
CA GLY A 66 -2.20 -8.49 -10.53
C GLY A 66 -1.26 -9.38 -9.72
N ASN A 67 -1.52 -9.50 -8.41
CA ASN A 67 -0.86 -10.43 -7.52
C ASN A 67 -1.87 -11.30 -6.73
N PRO A 68 -1.84 -12.64 -6.91
CA PRO A 68 -2.71 -13.59 -6.22
C PRO A 68 -2.65 -13.54 -4.68
N ALA A 69 -1.52 -13.11 -4.10
CA ALA A 69 -1.34 -12.99 -2.66
C ALA A 69 -2.40 -12.06 -2.02
N TYR A 70 -2.84 -11.05 -2.76
CA TYR A 70 -3.85 -10.10 -2.29
C TYR A 70 -5.28 -10.58 -2.43
N LYS A 71 -5.56 -11.67 -3.16
CA LYS A 71 -6.94 -12.08 -3.46
C LYS A 71 -7.82 -12.19 -2.20
N PRO A 72 -7.37 -12.85 -1.10
CA PRO A 72 -8.17 -12.92 0.13
C PRO A 72 -8.45 -11.55 0.76
N LEU A 73 -7.52 -10.60 0.59
CA LEU A 73 -7.68 -9.23 1.07
C LEU A 73 -8.70 -8.47 0.22
N TYR A 74 -8.62 -8.56 -1.12
CA TYR A 74 -9.62 -8.00 -2.03
C TYR A 74 -11.03 -8.52 -1.74
N ASP A 75 -11.18 -9.84 -1.55
CA ASP A 75 -12.46 -10.48 -1.27
C ASP A 75 -13.05 -10.00 0.08
N SER A 76 -12.21 -9.57 1.02
CA SER A 76 -12.65 -9.07 2.33
C SER A 76 -13.13 -7.61 2.33
N ILE A 77 -12.90 -6.86 1.25
CA ILE A 77 -13.19 -5.43 1.17
C ILE A 77 -14.68 -5.21 0.86
N ASN A 78 -15.38 -4.57 1.79
CA ASN A 78 -16.76 -4.12 1.67
C ASN A 78 -16.86 -2.58 1.76
N ASP A 79 -18.07 -2.02 1.61
CA ASP A 79 -18.30 -0.57 1.67
C ASP A 79 -17.68 0.12 2.91
N LYS A 80 -17.69 -0.52 4.08
CA LYS A 80 -17.12 0.04 5.31
C LYS A 80 -15.60 0.09 5.24
N ILE A 81 -15.01 -1.02 4.82
CA ILE A 81 -13.55 -1.15 4.67
C ILE A 81 -13.03 -0.23 3.57
N PHE A 82 -13.75 -0.11 2.47
CA PHE A 82 -13.36 0.75 1.35
C PHE A 82 -13.26 2.23 1.76
N LYS A 83 -14.16 2.72 2.62
CA LYS A 83 -14.03 4.07 3.20
C LYS A 83 -12.74 4.24 4.00
N ILE A 84 -12.31 3.22 4.73
CA ILE A 84 -11.05 3.24 5.48
C ILE A 84 -9.87 3.30 4.52
N ILE A 85 -9.88 2.48 3.45
CA ILE A 85 -8.87 2.51 2.39
C ILE A 85 -8.72 3.93 1.81
N LEU A 86 -9.83 4.60 1.49
CA LEU A 86 -9.79 5.99 0.97
C LEU A 86 -9.26 7.01 2.00
N ILE A 87 -9.55 6.84 3.29
CA ILE A 87 -8.98 7.72 4.33
C ILE A 87 -7.45 7.58 4.37
N TYR A 88 -6.93 6.36 4.23
CA TYR A 88 -5.49 6.10 4.25
C TYR A 88 -4.81 6.45 2.92
N SER A 89 -5.49 6.33 1.78
CA SER A 89 -4.97 6.82 0.49
C SER A 89 -4.71 8.33 0.53
N ASN A 90 -5.62 9.10 1.13
CA ASN A 90 -5.43 10.54 1.35
C ASN A 90 -4.22 10.85 2.26
N LYS A 91 -3.89 9.98 3.21
CA LYS A 91 -2.69 10.15 4.05
C LYS A 91 -1.41 9.94 3.25
N ILE A 92 -1.42 9.01 2.29
CA ILE A 92 -0.30 8.78 1.38
C ILE A 92 -0.09 10.02 0.52
N GLU A 93 -1.15 10.56 -0.08
CA GLU A 93 -1.11 11.84 -0.83
C GLU A 93 -0.59 13.02 -0.01
N ALA A 94 -0.81 13.01 1.31
CA ALA A 94 -0.33 14.05 2.22
C ALA A 94 1.14 13.90 2.66
N LEU A 95 1.85 12.82 2.29
CA LEU A 95 3.27 12.65 2.61
C LEU A 95 4.09 13.84 2.09
N LYS A 96 4.90 14.44 2.93
CA LYS A 96 5.73 15.60 2.59
C LYS A 96 7.06 15.12 2.00
N GLU A 97 7.69 16.00 1.24
CA GLU A 97 9.02 15.77 0.68
C GLU A 97 10.05 15.36 1.76
N ARG A 98 9.90 15.89 2.98
CA ARG A 98 10.74 15.52 4.13
C ARG A 98 10.71 14.01 4.42
N GLU A 99 9.55 13.36 4.33
CA GLU A 99 9.43 11.93 4.61
C GLU A 99 10.11 11.09 3.52
N LEU A 100 10.06 11.54 2.25
CA LEU A 100 10.77 10.89 1.15
C LEU A 100 12.30 11.08 1.24
N ASN A 101 12.75 12.25 1.72
CA ASN A 101 14.17 12.49 1.95
C ASN A 101 14.72 11.67 3.13
N MET A 102 13.94 11.48 4.20
CA MET A 102 14.33 10.59 5.29
C MET A 102 14.51 9.14 4.81
N LEU A 103 13.66 8.67 3.89
CA LEU A 103 13.82 7.35 3.29
C LEU A 103 15.11 7.25 2.47
N ASP A 104 15.40 8.27 1.66
CA ASP A 104 16.61 8.32 0.82
C ASP A 104 17.91 8.32 1.64
N GLU A 105 17.95 9.11 2.71
CA GLU A 105 19.03 9.08 3.70
C GLU A 105 19.18 7.66 4.28
N TYR A 106 18.07 7.01 4.66
CA TYR A 106 18.11 5.66 5.21
C TYR A 106 18.64 4.62 4.19
N LEU A 107 18.22 4.70 2.92
CA LEU A 107 18.70 3.82 1.85
C LEU A 107 20.18 4.04 1.53
N SER A 108 20.66 5.28 1.66
CA SER A 108 22.08 5.64 1.51
C SER A 108 22.91 5.09 2.66
N ASP A 109 22.54 5.42 3.89
CA ASP A 109 23.38 5.27 5.08
C ASP A 109 23.44 3.83 5.58
N PHE A 110 22.34 3.08 5.44
CA PHE A 110 22.22 1.73 6.00
C PHE A 110 22.32 0.63 4.96
N TYR A 111 21.91 0.89 3.71
CA TYR A 111 21.88 -0.12 2.65
C TYR A 111 22.89 0.14 1.54
N GLY A 112 23.55 1.30 1.51
CA GLY A 112 24.54 1.64 0.49
C GLY A 112 23.97 1.61 -0.93
N ILE A 113 22.67 1.88 -1.09
CA ILE A 113 22.03 1.86 -2.41
C ILE A 113 22.56 3.03 -3.24
N ASN A 114 22.94 2.74 -4.48
CA ASN A 114 23.47 3.75 -5.39
C ASN A 114 22.45 4.87 -5.66
N LEU A 115 22.95 6.04 -6.04
CA LEU A 115 22.12 7.23 -6.21
C LEU A 115 21.06 7.06 -7.30
N ASP A 116 21.38 6.37 -8.39
CA ASP A 116 20.44 6.18 -9.51
C ASP A 116 19.21 5.34 -9.10
N VAL A 117 19.43 4.25 -8.37
CA VAL A 117 18.34 3.41 -7.85
C VAL A 117 17.52 4.19 -6.81
N ARG A 118 18.16 4.97 -5.94
CA ARG A 118 17.45 5.83 -4.98
C ARG A 118 16.59 6.89 -5.67
N ASN A 119 17.08 7.48 -6.75
CA ASN A 119 16.31 8.40 -7.58
C ASN A 119 15.10 7.72 -8.23
N ASN A 120 15.28 6.48 -8.75
CA ASN A 120 14.17 5.70 -9.29
C ASN A 120 13.11 5.38 -8.21
N ILE A 121 13.54 5.05 -6.99
CA ILE A 121 12.63 4.84 -5.84
C ILE A 121 11.87 6.12 -5.51
N LYS A 122 12.54 7.28 -5.44
CA LYS A 122 11.88 8.58 -5.22
C LYS A 122 10.86 8.90 -6.32
N GLU A 123 11.21 8.68 -7.59
CA GLU A 123 10.29 8.89 -8.71
C GLU A 123 9.07 7.97 -8.58
N PHE A 124 9.28 6.68 -8.33
CA PHE A 124 8.21 5.70 -8.10
C PHE A 124 7.28 6.15 -6.97
N LEU A 125 7.84 6.52 -5.82
CA LEU A 125 7.08 6.94 -4.63
C LEU A 125 6.30 8.23 -4.87
N ASN A 126 6.89 9.21 -5.56
CA ASN A 126 6.23 10.48 -5.89
C ASN A 126 5.10 10.29 -6.90
N PHE A 127 5.35 9.50 -7.94
CA PHE A 127 4.34 9.18 -8.94
C PHE A 127 3.14 8.49 -8.29
N ARG A 128 3.39 7.40 -7.57
CA ARG A 128 2.32 6.62 -6.97
C ARG A 128 1.55 7.42 -5.93
N LYS A 129 2.25 8.20 -5.10
CA LYS A 129 1.63 9.06 -4.11
C LYS A 129 0.57 9.98 -4.73
N THR A 130 0.88 10.58 -5.88
CA THR A 130 0.01 11.56 -6.55
C THR A 130 -1.21 10.91 -7.22
N ASN A 131 -1.10 9.64 -7.61
CA ASN A 131 -2.14 8.93 -8.35
C ASN A 131 -2.91 7.92 -7.48
N PHE A 132 -2.50 7.70 -6.23
CA PHE A 132 -2.96 6.56 -5.44
C PHE A 132 -4.47 6.58 -5.16
N SER A 133 -5.05 7.69 -4.71
CA SER A 133 -6.48 7.70 -4.37
C SER A 133 -7.37 7.61 -5.60
N GLU A 134 -6.99 8.28 -6.70
CA GLU A 134 -7.73 8.15 -7.97
C GLU A 134 -7.76 6.71 -8.46
N GLN A 135 -6.63 6.01 -8.37
CA GLN A 135 -6.53 4.60 -8.72
C GLN A 135 -7.35 3.71 -7.78
N CYS A 136 -7.37 4.00 -6.47
CA CYS A 136 -8.23 3.28 -5.52
C CYS A 136 -9.73 3.38 -5.88
N ILE A 137 -10.17 4.54 -6.34
CA ILE A 137 -11.56 4.77 -6.75
C ILE A 137 -11.84 4.12 -8.10
N SER A 138 -10.91 4.24 -9.06
CA SER A 138 -11.04 3.63 -10.39
C SER A 138 -11.12 2.10 -10.31
N ASN A 139 -10.42 1.51 -9.34
CA ASN A 139 -10.44 0.09 -9.04
C ASN A 139 -11.60 -0.35 -8.13
N GLN A 140 -12.55 0.52 -7.82
CA GLN A 140 -13.68 0.18 -6.95
C GLN A 140 -14.49 -1.02 -7.50
N SER A 141 -14.58 -1.15 -8.82
CA SER A 141 -15.24 -2.27 -9.51
C SER A 141 -14.58 -3.63 -9.25
N CYS A 142 -13.35 -3.64 -8.76
CA CYS A 142 -12.61 -4.86 -8.49
C CYS A 142 -12.98 -5.51 -7.15
N TYR A 143 -13.72 -4.83 -6.30
CA TYR A 143 -14.15 -5.38 -5.01
C TYR A 143 -15.59 -5.89 -5.14
N GLU A 144 -15.76 -7.21 -5.17
CA GLU A 144 -17.07 -7.86 -5.39
C GLU A 144 -18.12 -7.49 -4.31
N ASN A 145 -17.65 -7.14 -3.11
CA ASN A 145 -18.49 -6.86 -1.94
C ASN A 145 -18.74 -5.35 -1.71
N ILE A 146 -18.44 -4.52 -2.70
CA ILE A 146 -18.79 -3.09 -2.71
C ILE A 146 -20.09 -2.91 -3.50
N HIS A 147 -21.09 -2.33 -2.84
CA HIS A 147 -22.43 -2.15 -3.42
C HIS A 147 -22.82 -0.68 -3.55
N ARG A 148 -22.04 0.23 -2.95
CA ARG A 148 -22.25 1.67 -3.03
C ARG A 148 -21.04 2.34 -3.70
N PRO A 149 -21.07 2.55 -5.03
CA PRO A 149 -20.05 3.30 -5.73
C PRO A 149 -19.81 4.65 -5.04
N ILE A 150 -18.55 4.95 -4.74
CA ILE A 150 -18.18 6.29 -4.26
C ILE A 150 -17.90 7.08 -5.53
N LEU A 151 -18.84 7.96 -5.87
CA LEU A 151 -18.70 8.84 -7.02
C LEU A 151 -17.66 9.92 -6.70
N ILE A 152 -16.66 10.07 -7.55
CA ILE A 152 -15.82 11.28 -7.57
C ILE A 152 -16.75 12.41 -8.03
N GLY A 153 -17.06 13.34 -7.13
CA GLY A 153 -17.73 14.58 -7.52
C GLY A 153 -16.79 15.36 -8.43
N GLY A 154 -17.26 15.65 -9.65
CA GLY A 154 -16.61 16.57 -10.58
C GLY A 154 -16.71 18.02 -10.14
#